data_AF-W4VGQ2-F1
#
_entry.id   AF-W4VGQ2-F1
#
_cell.length_a   1.000
_cell.length_b   1.000
_cell.length_c   1.000
_cell.angle_alpha   90.00
_cell.angle_beta   90.00
_cell.angle_gamma   90.00
#
_symmetry.space_group_name_H-M   'P 1'
#
loop_
_entity.id
_entity.type
_entity.pdbx_description
1 polymer ?
#
loop_
_entity_poly.entity_id
_entity_poly.type
_entity_poly.pdbx_seq_one_letter_code
_entity_poly.pdbx_strand_id
1 'polypeptide(L)'
;MDDTLGKDNYSIKKIVVPGGPAGQLMEGSKLENGMMFTKAAAEDPNFEAMLQFVDWLLYSDEGTEFAKWGVEGETFTKEDGNRQLAENITFRGMNPDGEEDLQIDHGFSGGNWSYGGTTDLLYSMFSEEEIEFQNAMHETKELILPDPPIRYDATQLEQSTLLSTPIKDTVESNTLKFIIGDRSMNEWDTYVQELEAQNVQGYLDLANEVYQNTK
;
A
#
# COMPACT_ATOMS: atom_id res chain seq x y z
N MET A 1 -16.02 -17.11 -17.45
CA MET A 1 -15.03 -17.71 -18.37
C MET A 1 -15.25 -19.20 -18.47
N ASP A 2 -15.44 -19.90 -17.35
CA ASP A 2 -15.77 -21.34 -17.34
C ASP A 2 -17.00 -21.69 -18.21
N ASP A 3 -18.11 -20.95 -18.08
CA ASP A 3 -19.33 -21.22 -18.85
C ASP A 3 -19.19 -20.96 -20.36
N THR A 4 -18.22 -20.13 -20.77
CA THR A 4 -18.06 -19.68 -22.16
C THR A 4 -16.87 -20.33 -22.86
N LEU A 5 -15.79 -20.59 -22.13
CA LEU A 5 -14.52 -21.09 -22.65
C LEU A 5 -14.28 -22.54 -22.21
N GLY A 6 -14.86 -22.99 -21.09
CA GLY A 6 -14.53 -24.26 -20.43
C GLY A 6 -13.37 -24.10 -19.45
N LYS A 7 -13.51 -24.69 -18.26
CA LYS A 7 -12.59 -24.53 -17.11
C LYS A 7 -11.11 -24.81 -17.45
N ASP A 8 -10.84 -25.73 -18.37
CA ASP A 8 -9.48 -26.15 -18.72
C ASP A 8 -8.93 -25.49 -20.00
N ASN A 9 -9.69 -24.59 -20.63
CA ASN A 9 -9.35 -24.01 -21.93
C ASN A 9 -8.79 -22.58 -21.84
N TYR A 10 -8.55 -22.07 -20.63
CA TYR A 10 -7.91 -20.78 -20.42
C TYR A 10 -7.00 -20.80 -19.20
N SER A 11 -6.05 -19.88 -19.17
CA SER A 11 -5.31 -19.53 -17.97
C SER A 11 -5.27 -18.03 -17.83
N ILE A 12 -5.17 -17.58 -16.58
CA ILE A 12 -4.93 -16.18 -16.23
C ILE A 12 -3.51 -16.14 -15.70
N LYS A 13 -2.70 -15.21 -16.19
CA LYS A 13 -1.37 -14.97 -15.64
C LYS A 13 -1.14 -13.48 -15.45
N LYS A 14 -0.46 -13.11 -14.37
CA LYS A 14 0.03 -11.74 -14.20
C LYS A 14 1.16 -11.46 -15.19
N ILE A 15 1.10 -10.31 -15.86
CA ILE A 15 2.17 -9.83 -16.73
C ILE A 15 2.94 -8.72 -16.05
N VAL A 16 4.24 -8.62 -16.34
CA VAL A 16 5.04 -7.46 -15.93
C VAL A 16 4.37 -6.20 -16.46
N VAL A 17 4.12 -5.23 -15.57
CA VAL A 17 3.49 -3.96 -15.94
C VAL A 17 4.28 -3.34 -17.09
N PRO A 18 3.67 -2.98 -18.23
CA PRO A 18 4.39 -2.36 -19.33
C PRO A 18 5.13 -1.08 -18.92
N GLY A 19 6.29 -0.82 -19.52
CA GLY A 19 7.01 0.43 -19.34
C GLY A 19 6.30 1.60 -20.04
N GLY A 20 6.46 2.80 -19.49
CA GLY A 20 6.03 4.04 -20.14
C GLY A 20 7.11 4.65 -21.03
N PRO A 21 6.85 5.82 -21.65
CA PRO A 21 7.85 6.55 -22.42
C PRO A 21 9.12 6.92 -21.63
N ALA A 22 9.01 7.00 -20.30
CA ALA A 22 10.13 7.25 -19.39
C ALA A 22 10.88 5.98 -18.95
N GLY A 23 10.48 4.79 -19.44
CA GLY A 23 11.13 3.52 -19.13
C GLY A 23 10.35 2.61 -18.17
N GLN A 24 11.07 1.67 -17.54
CA GLN A 24 10.51 0.65 -16.65
C GLN A 24 10.44 1.12 -15.20
N LEU A 25 9.80 2.26 -14.98
CA LEU A 25 9.75 2.90 -13.68
C LEU A 25 8.61 2.31 -12.83
N MET A 26 8.83 2.22 -11.51
CA MET A 26 7.83 1.81 -10.53
C MET A 26 7.98 2.64 -9.26
N GLU A 27 6.90 3.27 -8.82
CA GLU A 27 6.86 3.95 -7.53
C GLU A 27 6.63 2.93 -6.40
N GLY A 28 7.21 3.22 -5.24
CA GLY A 28 6.94 2.50 -4.00
C GLY A 28 6.41 3.43 -2.91
N SER A 29 5.61 2.88 -2.01
CA SER A 29 5.19 3.59 -0.79
C SER A 29 6.02 3.12 0.40
N LYS A 30 6.22 4.03 1.37
CA LYS A 30 6.72 3.69 2.72
C LYS A 30 5.59 3.60 3.75
N LEU A 31 4.37 3.87 3.32
CA LEU A 31 3.15 3.94 4.14
C LEU A 31 2.10 3.05 3.50
N GLU A 32 1.94 1.84 4.04
CA GLU A 32 0.87 0.91 3.65
C GLU A 32 -0.15 0.78 4.79
N ASN A 33 0.34 0.63 6.02
CA ASN A 33 -0.44 0.54 7.24
C ASN A 33 0.26 1.28 8.40
N GLY A 34 -0.48 1.59 9.45
CA GLY A 34 0.06 2.25 10.63
C GLY A 34 -0.95 2.34 11.77
N MET A 35 -0.49 2.84 12.91
CA MET A 35 -1.33 3.06 14.09
C MET A 35 -1.14 4.47 14.64
N MET A 36 -2.13 4.93 15.40
CA MET A 36 -2.04 6.15 16.18
C MET A 36 -2.36 5.82 17.64
N PHE A 37 -1.55 6.34 18.55
CA PHE A 37 -1.87 6.29 19.96
C PHE A 37 -2.83 7.42 20.30
N THR A 38 -3.93 7.07 20.94
CA THR A 38 -4.88 8.06 21.47
C THR A 38 -4.24 8.81 22.63
N LYS A 39 -4.79 9.98 22.97
CA LYS A 39 -4.40 10.70 24.18
C LYS A 39 -4.54 9.84 25.44
N ALA A 40 -5.60 9.02 25.52
CA ALA A 40 -5.81 8.12 26.64
C ALA A 40 -4.69 7.07 26.76
N ALA A 41 -4.23 6.50 25.64
CA ALA A 41 -3.11 5.57 25.61
C ALA A 41 -1.81 6.23 26.12
N ALA A 42 -1.57 7.48 25.72
CA ALA A 42 -0.40 8.25 26.16
C ALA A 42 -0.41 8.60 27.67
N GLU A 43 -1.58 8.61 28.29
CA GLU A 43 -1.76 8.84 29.73
C GLU A 43 -1.84 7.52 30.54
N ASP A 44 -1.83 6.36 29.88
CA ASP A 44 -1.89 5.04 30.53
C ASP A 44 -0.57 4.73 31.24
N PRO A 45 -0.58 4.23 32.50
CA PRO A 45 0.64 3.85 33.20
C PRO A 45 1.45 2.75 32.52
N ASN A 46 0.85 2.00 31.59
CA ASN A 46 1.49 0.95 30.79
C ASN A 46 1.92 1.43 29.39
N PHE A 47 1.93 2.75 29.13
CA PHE A 47 2.27 3.27 27.80
C PHE A 47 3.62 2.78 27.28
N GLU A 48 4.64 2.69 28.14
CA GLU A 48 5.95 2.15 27.77
C GLU A 48 5.88 0.67 27.34
N ALA A 49 5.12 -0.15 28.07
CA ALA A 49 4.91 -1.56 27.72
C ALA A 49 4.12 -1.71 26.40
N MET A 50 3.17 -0.80 26.14
CA MET A 50 2.45 -0.75 24.88
C MET A 50 3.38 -0.44 23.71
N LEU A 51 4.30 0.52 23.88
CA LEU A 51 5.32 0.83 22.88
C LEU A 51 6.25 -0.36 22.62
N GLN A 52 6.71 -1.04 23.68
CA GLN A 52 7.55 -2.23 23.57
C GLN A 52 6.82 -3.37 22.83
N PHE A 53 5.53 -3.58 23.11
CA PHE A 53 4.74 -4.58 22.40
C PHE A 53 4.62 -4.26 20.91
N VAL A 54 4.35 -3.00 20.56
CA VAL A 54 4.25 -2.56 19.16
C VAL A 54 5.59 -2.67 18.44
N ASP A 55 6.69 -2.30 19.11
CA ASP A 55 8.04 -2.43 18.58
C ASP A 55 8.36 -3.90 18.26
N TRP A 56 8.10 -4.81 19.20
CA TRP A 56 8.25 -6.24 18.99
C TRP A 56 7.35 -6.75 17.84
N LEU A 57 6.06 -6.40 17.84
CA LEU A 57 5.09 -6.91 16.87
C LEU A 57 5.42 -6.49 15.44
N LEU A 58 5.88 -5.25 15.22
CA LEU A 58 6.09 -4.69 13.88
C LEU A 58 7.53 -4.77 13.38
N TYR A 59 8.51 -4.83 14.27
CA TYR A 59 9.92 -4.69 13.90
C TYR A 59 10.82 -5.87 14.32
N SER A 60 10.27 -6.88 15.01
CA SER A 60 11.00 -8.12 15.26
C SER A 60 10.63 -9.22 14.26
N ASP A 61 11.57 -10.14 14.00
CA ASP A 61 11.34 -11.31 13.15
C ASP A 61 10.22 -12.20 13.73
N GLU A 62 10.21 -12.38 15.06
CA GLU A 62 9.20 -13.17 15.77
C GLU A 62 7.81 -12.52 15.70
N GLY A 63 7.72 -11.21 15.95
CA GLY A 63 6.45 -10.49 15.95
C GLY A 63 5.83 -10.39 14.56
N THR A 64 6.63 -10.19 13.52
CA THR A 64 6.12 -10.15 12.13
C THR A 64 5.67 -11.53 11.64
N GLU A 65 6.37 -12.60 12.05
CA GLU A 65 5.93 -13.98 11.82
C GLU A 65 4.64 -14.28 12.58
N PHE A 66 4.56 -13.90 13.87
CA PHE A 66 3.36 -14.05 14.69
C PHE A 66 2.15 -13.32 14.09
N ALA A 67 2.31 -12.05 13.70
CA ALA A 67 1.23 -11.27 13.10
C ALA A 67 0.71 -11.87 11.78
N LYS A 68 1.58 -12.57 11.04
CA LYS A 68 1.25 -13.17 9.74
C LYS A 68 0.71 -14.60 9.89
N TRP A 69 1.41 -15.47 10.61
CA TRP A 69 1.14 -16.91 10.66
C TRP A 69 0.43 -17.37 11.93
N GLY A 70 0.40 -16.53 12.97
CA GLY A 70 -0.18 -16.85 14.28
C GLY A 70 0.80 -17.53 15.22
N VAL A 71 0.34 -18.55 15.93
CA VAL A 71 1.10 -19.25 16.97
C VAL A 71 1.64 -20.56 16.40
N GLU A 72 2.97 -20.73 16.45
CA GLU A 72 3.62 -21.98 16.03
C GLU A 72 3.17 -23.16 16.92
N GLY A 73 2.76 -24.25 16.29
CA GLY A 73 2.16 -25.42 16.94
C GLY A 73 0.64 -25.35 17.11
N GLU A 74 0.01 -24.18 16.90
CA GLU A 74 -1.44 -24.02 16.95
C GLU A 74 -2.02 -23.71 15.57
N THR A 75 -1.56 -22.62 14.94
CA THR A 75 -2.08 -22.18 13.64
C THR A 75 -1.18 -22.59 12.47
N PHE A 76 0.10 -22.83 12.72
CA PHE A 76 1.07 -23.26 11.73
C PHE A 76 2.23 -24.05 12.36
N THR A 77 3.00 -24.77 11.55
CA THR A 77 4.30 -25.35 11.93
C THR A 77 5.40 -24.84 11.02
N LYS A 78 6.65 -24.88 11.48
CA LYS A 78 7.81 -24.44 10.71
C LYS A 78 8.89 -25.53 10.66
N GLU A 79 9.22 -25.98 9.47
CA GLU A 79 10.26 -26.99 9.22
C GLU A 79 11.26 -26.46 8.18
N ASP A 80 12.54 -26.43 8.53
CA ASP A 80 13.63 -25.92 7.67
C ASP A 80 13.35 -24.50 7.09
N GLY A 81 12.64 -23.67 7.86
CA GLY A 81 12.26 -22.31 7.46
C GLY A 81 10.95 -22.22 6.67
N ASN A 82 10.40 -23.34 6.20
CA ASN A 82 9.12 -23.40 5.50
C ASN A 82 7.96 -23.49 6.49
N ARG A 83 6.92 -22.70 6.25
CA ARG A 83 5.74 -22.61 7.12
C ARG A 83 4.59 -23.36 6.48
N GLN A 84 3.87 -24.13 7.28
CA GLN A 84 2.69 -24.87 6.84
C GLN A 84 1.55 -24.61 7.82
N LEU A 85 0.36 -24.29 7.31
CA LEU A 85 -0.81 -24.14 8.17
C LEU A 85 -1.12 -25.45 8.88
N ALA A 86 -1.63 -25.37 10.10
CA ALA A 86 -2.19 -26.53 10.77
C ALA A 86 -3.35 -27.14 9.96
N GLU A 87 -3.58 -28.45 10.09
CA GLU A 87 -4.51 -29.20 9.25
C GLU A 87 -5.94 -28.63 9.26
N ASN A 88 -6.38 -28.03 10.37
CA ASN A 88 -7.71 -27.43 10.53
C ASN A 88 -7.78 -25.95 10.11
N ILE A 89 -6.66 -25.31 9.74
CA ILE A 89 -6.60 -23.89 9.42
C ILE A 89 -6.51 -23.66 7.91
N THR A 90 -7.40 -22.83 7.38
CA THR A 90 -7.37 -22.35 6.00
C THR A 90 -7.02 -20.87 5.94
N PHE A 91 -6.38 -20.44 4.83
CA PHE A 91 -6.21 -19.03 4.53
C PHE A 91 -5.92 -18.79 3.06
N ARG A 92 -6.70 -17.93 2.40
CA ARG A 92 -6.47 -17.48 0.99
C ARG A 92 -6.12 -18.60 0.00
N GLY A 93 -6.82 -19.72 0.08
CA GLY A 93 -6.63 -20.88 -0.79
C GLY A 93 -5.52 -21.85 -0.37
N MET A 94 -4.72 -21.51 0.65
CA MET A 94 -3.87 -22.47 1.36
C MET A 94 -4.74 -23.35 2.24
N ASN A 95 -4.45 -24.65 2.24
CA ASN A 95 -5.21 -25.68 2.97
C ASN A 95 -6.74 -25.47 2.84
N PRO A 96 -7.31 -25.62 1.64
CA PRO A 96 -8.71 -25.27 1.36
C PRO A 96 -9.73 -26.14 2.12
N ASP A 97 -9.30 -27.28 2.65
CA ASP A 97 -10.12 -28.20 3.42
C ASP A 97 -10.12 -27.87 4.93
N GLY A 98 -9.36 -26.86 5.37
CA GLY A 98 -9.37 -26.39 6.76
C GLY A 98 -10.73 -25.83 7.18
N GLU A 99 -11.12 -26.09 8.42
CA GLU A 99 -12.44 -25.73 8.96
C GLU A 99 -12.49 -24.31 9.55
N GLU A 100 -11.35 -23.81 10.04
CA GLU A 100 -11.22 -22.48 10.66
C GLU A 100 -10.34 -21.58 9.78
N ASP A 101 -10.69 -20.30 9.66
CA ASP A 101 -9.93 -19.33 8.88
C ASP A 101 -8.93 -18.56 9.78
N LEU A 102 -7.67 -18.53 9.36
CA LEU A 102 -6.57 -17.88 10.11
C LEU A 102 -6.87 -16.42 10.48
N GLN A 103 -7.56 -15.70 9.60
CA GLN A 103 -7.87 -14.29 9.80
C GLN A 103 -9.20 -14.09 10.52
N ILE A 104 -10.24 -14.83 10.16
CA ILE A 104 -11.60 -14.63 10.71
C ILE A 104 -11.71 -15.19 12.12
N ASP A 105 -11.23 -16.42 12.34
CA ASP A 105 -11.43 -17.12 13.61
C ASP A 105 -10.30 -16.84 14.60
N HIS A 106 -9.08 -16.56 14.10
CA HIS A 106 -7.89 -16.37 14.94
C HIS A 106 -7.32 -14.94 14.93
N GLY A 107 -7.74 -14.07 14.00
CA GLY A 107 -7.34 -12.66 13.96
C GLY A 107 -5.93 -12.38 13.44
N PHE A 108 -5.25 -13.37 12.84
CA PHE A 108 -3.92 -13.21 12.23
C PHE A 108 -3.98 -12.86 10.74
N SER A 109 -2.84 -12.56 10.13
CA SER A 109 -2.76 -12.15 8.71
C SER A 109 -3.65 -10.93 8.37
N GLY A 110 -3.97 -10.12 9.38
CA GLY A 110 -4.74 -8.90 9.21
C GLY A 110 -3.91 -7.81 8.54
N GLY A 111 -4.50 -7.14 7.55
CA GLY A 111 -3.83 -6.10 6.75
C GLY A 111 -3.35 -4.85 7.53
N ASN A 112 -3.57 -4.80 8.83
CA ASN A 112 -3.07 -3.72 9.68
C ASN A 112 -1.72 -4.09 10.30
N TRP A 113 -1.36 -5.38 10.33
CA TRP A 113 -0.30 -5.93 11.17
C TRP A 113 0.69 -6.80 10.39
N SER A 114 0.25 -7.49 9.32
CA SER A 114 1.03 -8.55 8.67
C SER A 114 1.89 -8.11 7.48
N TYR A 115 2.17 -6.82 7.30
CA TYR A 115 2.91 -6.28 6.15
C TYR A 115 4.39 -5.98 6.42
N GLY A 116 4.87 -6.21 7.65
CA GLY A 116 6.30 -6.13 8.00
C GLY A 116 7.08 -7.42 7.67
N GLY A 117 8.39 -7.35 7.87
CA GLY A 117 9.30 -8.51 7.79
C GLY A 117 10.10 -8.61 6.49
N THR A 118 10.72 -9.78 6.28
CA THR A 118 11.59 -10.05 5.14
C THR A 118 10.82 -10.42 3.88
N THR A 119 11.47 -10.36 2.71
CA THR A 119 10.91 -10.86 1.45
C THR A 119 10.55 -12.35 1.54
N ASP A 120 11.32 -13.16 2.28
CA ASP A 120 10.98 -14.56 2.56
C ASP A 120 9.63 -14.70 3.27
N LEU A 121 9.43 -13.93 4.34
CA LEU A 121 8.17 -13.94 5.08
C LEU A 121 7.01 -13.41 4.22
N LEU A 122 7.24 -12.43 3.36
CA LEU A 122 6.24 -11.97 2.38
C LEU A 122 5.86 -13.10 1.41
N TYR A 123 6.85 -13.77 0.82
CA TYR A 123 6.66 -14.84 -0.17
C TYR A 123 6.08 -16.11 0.44
N SER A 124 6.20 -16.32 1.75
CA SER A 124 5.74 -17.54 2.42
C SER A 124 4.24 -17.85 2.24
N MET A 125 3.41 -16.85 1.94
CA MET A 125 1.97 -17.01 1.69
C MET A 125 1.58 -16.80 0.22
N PHE A 126 2.55 -16.69 -0.68
CA PHE A 126 2.33 -16.50 -2.10
C PHE A 126 2.33 -17.83 -2.85
N SER A 127 1.54 -17.90 -3.92
CA SER A 127 1.65 -19.01 -4.87
C SER A 127 2.96 -18.90 -5.65
N GLU A 128 3.40 -20.01 -6.24
CA GLU A 128 4.60 -20.02 -7.10
C GLU A 128 4.48 -19.01 -8.26
N GLU A 129 3.29 -18.89 -8.85
CA GLU A 129 3.01 -17.92 -9.92
C GLU A 129 3.18 -16.47 -9.44
N GLU A 130 2.75 -16.17 -8.21
CA GLU A 130 2.91 -14.84 -7.63
C GLU A 130 4.38 -14.54 -7.38
N ILE A 131 5.15 -15.50 -6.85
CA ILE A 131 6.59 -15.35 -6.63
C ILE A 131 7.31 -15.11 -7.97
N GLU A 132 6.97 -15.86 -9.02
CA GLU A 132 7.50 -15.65 -10.37
C GLU A 132 7.22 -14.23 -10.86
N PHE A 133 5.99 -13.74 -10.68
CA PHE A 133 5.60 -12.39 -11.05
C PHE A 133 6.37 -11.31 -10.26
N GLN A 134 6.47 -11.45 -8.93
CA GLN A 134 7.17 -10.48 -8.08
C GLN A 134 8.66 -10.39 -8.44
N ASN A 135 9.30 -11.54 -8.71
CA ASN A 135 10.69 -11.57 -9.15
C ASN A 135 10.86 -10.93 -10.54
N ALA A 136 9.97 -11.24 -11.50
CA ALA A 136 10.01 -10.63 -12.83
C ALA A 136 9.80 -9.11 -12.78
N MET A 137 8.93 -8.62 -11.89
CA MET A 137 8.74 -7.20 -11.63
C MET A 137 10.01 -6.59 -11.04
N HIS A 138 10.62 -7.20 -10.03
CA HIS A 138 11.85 -6.72 -9.40
C HIS A 138 13.03 -6.66 -10.38
N GLU A 139 13.17 -7.66 -11.25
CA GLU A 139 14.23 -7.69 -12.28
C GLU A 139 14.02 -6.66 -13.38
N THR A 140 12.77 -6.34 -13.71
CA THR A 140 12.44 -5.46 -14.83
C THR A 140 12.34 -3.99 -14.42
N LYS A 141 11.89 -3.71 -13.19
CA LYS A 141 11.50 -2.37 -12.74
C LYS A 141 12.61 -1.66 -11.97
N GLU A 142 12.73 -0.37 -12.24
CA GLU A 142 13.54 0.56 -11.46
C GLU A 142 12.65 1.26 -10.43
N LEU A 143 12.99 1.10 -9.14
CA LEU A 143 12.27 1.73 -8.04
C LEU A 143 12.56 3.23 -8.02
N ILE A 144 11.50 4.02 -8.12
CA ILE A 144 11.52 5.46 -7.82
C ILE A 144 11.12 5.64 -6.36
N LEU A 145 11.97 6.35 -5.62
CA LEU A 145 11.66 6.74 -4.25
C LEU A 145 10.62 7.86 -4.25
N PRO A 146 9.67 7.85 -3.30
CA PRO A 146 8.69 8.92 -3.18
C PRO A 146 9.36 10.26 -2.95
N ASP A 147 8.72 11.32 -3.45
CA ASP A 147 9.19 12.70 -3.23
C ASP A 147 9.33 13.00 -1.73
N PRO A 148 10.32 13.83 -1.33
CA PRO A 148 10.45 14.25 0.06
C PRO A 148 9.16 14.94 0.57
N PRO A 149 8.75 14.69 1.82
CA PRO A 149 7.54 15.31 2.35
C PRO A 149 7.74 16.82 2.55
N ILE A 150 6.73 17.61 2.18
CA ILE A 150 6.70 19.04 2.49
C ILE A 150 6.27 19.22 3.94
N ARG A 151 7.17 19.74 4.78
CA ARG A 151 6.97 19.86 6.23
C ARG A 151 6.26 21.16 6.60
N TYR A 152 4.97 21.24 6.28
CA TYR A 152 4.14 22.38 6.66
C TYR A 152 4.00 22.50 8.18
N ASP A 153 4.05 23.73 8.69
CA ASP A 153 3.49 24.04 10.00
C ASP A 153 1.95 24.10 9.95
N ALA A 154 1.29 24.28 11.10
CA ALA A 154 -0.17 24.28 11.17
C ALA A 154 -0.83 25.37 10.29
N THR A 155 -0.24 26.55 10.19
CA THR A 155 -0.78 27.67 9.41
C THR A 155 -0.57 27.41 7.92
N GLN A 156 0.62 26.97 7.54
CA GLN A 156 0.96 26.64 6.16
C GLN A 156 0.12 25.45 5.66
N LEU A 157 -0.17 24.47 6.53
CA LEU A 157 -1.02 23.34 6.21
C LEU A 157 -2.46 23.77 5.95
N GLU A 158 -3.01 24.67 6.76
CA GLU A 158 -4.33 25.26 6.53
C GLU A 158 -4.37 26.02 5.19
N GLN A 159 -3.38 26.87 4.94
CA GLN A 159 -3.27 27.61 3.67
C GLN A 159 -3.16 26.68 2.46
N SER A 160 -2.30 25.66 2.55
CA SER A 160 -2.12 24.64 1.53
C SER A 160 -3.42 23.89 1.26
N THR A 161 -4.19 23.54 2.30
CA THR A 161 -5.48 22.85 2.17
C THR A 161 -6.53 23.74 1.51
N LEU A 162 -6.60 25.03 1.88
CA LEU A 162 -7.52 26.00 1.30
C LEU A 162 -7.27 26.22 -0.19
N LEU A 163 -6.00 26.25 -0.61
CA LEU A 163 -5.63 26.39 -2.02
C LEU A 163 -5.84 25.08 -2.79
N SER A 164 -5.35 23.96 -2.28
CA SER A 164 -5.30 22.68 -3.01
C SER A 164 -6.66 22.02 -3.21
N THR A 165 -7.60 22.17 -2.26
CA THR A 165 -8.92 21.49 -2.35
C THR A 165 -9.69 21.84 -3.63
N PRO A 166 -10.00 23.12 -3.93
CA PRO A 166 -10.73 23.46 -5.16
C PRO A 166 -9.95 23.17 -6.44
N ILE A 167 -8.61 23.28 -6.39
CA ILE A 167 -7.73 22.91 -7.51
C ILE A 167 -7.86 21.42 -7.81
N LYS A 168 -7.77 20.57 -6.78
CA LYS A 168 -7.90 19.12 -6.89
C LYS A 168 -9.25 18.72 -7.46
N ASP A 169 -10.35 19.29 -6.94
CA ASP A 169 -11.70 19.04 -7.46
C ASP A 169 -11.80 19.37 -8.96
N THR A 170 -11.18 20.48 -9.38
CA THR A 170 -11.17 20.92 -10.77
C THR A 170 -10.34 19.99 -11.66
N VAL A 171 -9.17 19.56 -11.18
CA VAL A 171 -8.30 18.61 -11.86
C VAL A 171 -9.01 17.26 -12.03
N GLU A 172 -9.58 16.70 -10.96
CA GLU A 172 -10.27 15.41 -11.00
C GLU A 172 -11.49 15.45 -11.93
N SER A 173 -12.32 16.49 -11.82
CA SER A 173 -13.51 16.66 -12.67
C SER A 173 -13.16 16.77 -14.16
N ASN A 174 -12.16 17.59 -14.50
CA ASN A 174 -11.76 17.76 -15.89
C ASN A 174 -11.02 16.55 -16.45
N THR A 175 -10.22 15.86 -15.61
CA THR A 175 -9.58 14.59 -16.00
C THR A 175 -10.62 13.56 -16.43
N LEU A 176 -11.70 13.40 -15.66
CA LEU A 176 -12.80 12.52 -16.04
C LEU A 176 -13.46 12.95 -17.36
N LYS A 177 -13.73 14.25 -17.54
CA LYS A 177 -14.33 14.78 -18.78
C LYS A 177 -13.44 14.54 -20.01
N PHE A 178 -12.12 14.69 -19.89
CA PHE A 178 -11.19 14.36 -20.97
C PHE A 178 -11.20 12.87 -21.30
N ILE A 179 -11.20 12.00 -20.28
CA ILE A 179 -11.22 10.54 -20.47
C ILE A 179 -12.48 10.07 -21.19
N ILE A 180 -13.66 10.56 -20.79
CA ILE A 180 -14.94 10.15 -21.39
C ILE A 180 -15.25 10.90 -22.69
N GLY A 181 -14.45 11.90 -23.06
CA GLY A 181 -14.61 12.69 -24.27
C GLY A 181 -15.63 13.84 -24.18
N ASP A 182 -16.15 14.13 -22.99
CA ASP A 182 -17.05 15.26 -22.72
C ASP A 182 -16.32 16.62 -22.88
N ARG A 183 -15.00 16.63 -22.67
CA ARG A 183 -14.14 17.78 -22.94
C ARG A 183 -13.06 17.39 -23.96
N SER A 184 -12.84 18.22 -24.98
CA SER A 184 -11.83 17.97 -26.01
C SER A 184 -10.43 18.33 -25.50
N MET A 185 -9.43 17.50 -25.82
CA MET A 185 -8.01 17.82 -25.55
C MET A 185 -7.52 19.11 -26.25
N ASN A 186 -8.24 19.61 -27.24
CA ASN A 186 -7.95 20.92 -27.85
C ASN A 186 -8.19 22.10 -26.89
N GLU A 187 -8.92 21.89 -25.79
CA GLU A 187 -9.18 22.91 -24.75
C GLU A 187 -8.15 22.88 -23.61
N TRP A 188 -7.02 22.19 -23.79
CA TRP A 188 -6.00 22.05 -22.76
C TRP A 188 -5.52 23.39 -22.20
N ASP A 189 -5.22 24.36 -23.06
CA ASP A 189 -4.75 25.67 -22.61
C ASP A 189 -5.81 26.44 -21.81
N THR A 190 -7.09 26.27 -22.15
CA THR A 190 -8.20 26.84 -21.37
C THR A 190 -8.31 26.18 -20.00
N TYR A 191 -8.17 24.86 -19.92
CA TYR A 191 -8.11 24.14 -18.66
C TYR A 191 -6.94 24.62 -17.78
N VAL A 192 -5.75 24.83 -18.35
CA VAL A 192 -4.61 25.37 -17.60
C VAL A 192 -4.91 26.77 -17.07
N GLN A 193 -5.52 27.65 -17.87
CA GLN A 193 -5.93 28.99 -17.42
C GLN A 193 -6.97 28.96 -16.27
N GLU A 194 -7.85 27.95 -16.24
CA GLU A 194 -8.79 27.74 -15.12
C GLU A 194 -8.03 27.46 -13.82
N LEU A 195 -6.98 26.64 -13.87
CA LEU A 195 -6.14 26.34 -12.70
C LEU A 195 -5.30 27.54 -12.25
N GLU A 196 -4.77 28.32 -13.22
CA GLU A 196 -4.08 29.58 -12.93
C GLU A 196 -5.01 30.58 -12.24
N ALA A 197 -6.26 30.70 -12.70
CA ALA A 197 -7.28 31.54 -12.07
C ALA A 197 -7.66 31.06 -10.66
N GLN A 198 -7.45 29.78 -10.35
CA GLN A 198 -7.60 29.21 -9.00
C GLN A 198 -6.35 29.38 -8.13
N ASN A 199 -5.35 30.14 -8.59
CA ASN A 199 -4.10 30.40 -7.88
C ASN A 199 -3.25 29.14 -7.65
N VAL A 200 -3.18 28.24 -8.63
CA VAL A 200 -2.25 27.10 -8.59
C VAL A 200 -0.80 27.54 -8.41
N GLN A 201 -0.41 28.71 -8.94
CA GLN A 201 0.92 29.26 -8.73
C GLN A 201 1.19 29.56 -7.24
N GLY A 202 0.24 30.17 -6.52
CA GLY A 202 0.39 30.41 -5.10
C GLY A 202 0.50 29.13 -4.27
N TYR A 203 -0.22 28.06 -4.68
CA TYR A 203 -0.06 26.73 -4.07
C TYR A 203 1.35 26.17 -4.28
N LEU A 204 1.87 26.25 -5.51
CA LEU A 204 3.21 25.79 -5.85
C LEU A 204 4.30 26.61 -5.16
N ASP A 205 4.13 27.92 -5.07
CA ASP A 205 5.09 28.82 -4.41
C ASP A 205 5.17 28.51 -2.91
N LEU A 206 4.03 28.34 -2.22
CA LEU A 206 3.98 27.92 -0.83
C LEU A 206 4.70 26.57 -0.61
N ALA A 207 4.37 25.58 -1.43
CA ALA A 207 4.98 24.26 -1.39
C ALA A 207 6.51 24.32 -1.56
N ASN A 208 6.98 25.07 -2.57
CA ASN A 208 8.40 25.23 -2.86
C ASN A 208 9.13 25.99 -1.76
N GLU A 209 8.55 27.07 -1.24
CA GLU A 209 9.14 27.84 -0.14
C GLU A 209 9.37 26.95 1.09
N VAL A 210 8.33 26.22 1.51
CA VAL A 210 8.41 25.32 2.67
C VAL A 210 9.44 24.22 2.42
N TYR A 211 9.46 23.63 1.23
CA TYR A 211 10.44 22.62 0.89
C TYR A 211 11.89 23.16 0.95
N GLN A 212 12.16 24.34 0.38
CA GLN A 212 13.50 24.95 0.43
C GLN A 212 13.95 25.29 1.84
N ASN A 213 13.01 25.64 2.73
CA ASN A 213 13.28 25.98 4.12
C ASN A 213 13.46 24.75 5.03
N THR A 214 13.01 23.56 4.60
CA THR A 214 12.96 22.36 5.45
C THR A 214 13.78 21.18 4.94
N LYS A 215 14.43 21.31 3.78
CA LYS A 215 15.37 20.34 3.21
C LYS A 215 16.66 20.17 4.01
#